data_AF-A0A7G9YVW7-F1
#
_entry.id   AF-A0A7G9YVW7-F1
#
_cell.length_a   1.000
_cell.length_b   1.000
_cell.length_c   1.000
_cell.angle_alpha   90.00
_cell.angle_beta   90.00
_cell.angle_gamma   90.00
#
_symmetry.space_group_name_H-M   'P 1'
#
loop_
_entity.id
_entity.type
_entity.pdbx_description
1 polymer ?
#
loop_
_entity_poly.entity_id
_entity_poly.type
_entity_poly.pdbx_seq_one_letter_code
_entity_poly.pdbx_strand_id
1 'polypeptide(L)'
;MLVVVDANTVFSALLTKGRTFDVFLANNLFKRFEFIAPEFLFFELGKHFDEIVVRSKLSDEELDKVFRFIKGEIDFTPFEEFNRYADEAEEIAPHAKDVQYFALALSFHAAIWSNEKAFKKQSVVKVFSTKDLISVLFSAP
;
A
#
# COMPACT_ATOMS: atom_id res chain seq x y z
N MET A 1 4.91 13.08 3.68
CA MET A 1 4.73 12.83 2.22
C MET A 1 3.66 11.78 2.06
N LEU A 2 2.66 12.02 1.22
CA LEU A 2 1.58 11.06 0.98
C LEU A 2 2.04 9.91 0.09
N VAL A 3 1.69 8.69 0.51
CA VAL A 3 2.03 7.46 -0.20
C VAL A 3 0.82 6.52 -0.21
N VAL A 4 0.32 6.21 -1.39
CA VAL A 4 -0.72 5.21 -1.62
C VAL A 4 -0.15 3.81 -1.42
N VAL A 5 -0.77 3.02 -0.55
CA VAL A 5 -0.36 1.66 -0.22
C VAL A 5 -1.09 0.66 -1.12
N ASP A 6 -0.33 -0.09 -1.93
CA ASP A 6 -0.84 -1.24 -2.70
C ASP A 6 -1.18 -2.42 -1.75
N ALA A 7 -2.31 -3.11 -1.98
CA ALA A 7 -2.70 -4.29 -1.22
C ALA A 7 -1.57 -5.33 -1.11
N ASN A 8 -0.79 -5.58 -2.17
CA ASN A 8 0.30 -6.56 -2.17
C ASN A 8 1.36 -6.26 -1.11
N THR A 9 1.56 -4.99 -0.77
CA THR A 9 2.50 -4.59 0.30
C THR A 9 1.97 -4.96 1.68
N VAL A 10 0.67 -4.79 1.90
CA VAL A 10 -0.04 -5.20 3.13
C VAL A 10 -0.07 -6.73 3.23
N PHE A 11 -0.43 -7.43 2.15
CA PHE A 11 -0.35 -8.90 2.09
C PHE A 11 1.03 -9.41 2.49
N SER A 12 2.09 -8.86 1.88
CA SER A 12 3.47 -9.25 2.17
C SER A 12 3.84 -9.04 3.65
N ALA A 13 3.34 -7.96 4.26
CA ALA A 13 3.58 -7.66 5.67
C ALA A 13 2.87 -8.66 6.59
N LEU A 14 1.63 -9.04 6.26
CA LEU A 14 0.82 -10.01 6.99
C LEU A 14 1.36 -11.44 6.92
N LEU A 15 2.05 -11.81 5.83
CA LEU A 15 2.58 -13.17 5.67
C LEU A 15 3.81 -13.46 6.54
N THR A 16 4.70 -12.49 6.74
CA THR A 16 6.03 -12.78 7.31
C THR A 16 6.59 -11.76 8.28
N LYS A 17 5.92 -10.63 8.52
CA LYS A 17 6.52 -9.45 9.19
C LYS A 17 7.88 -9.06 8.57
N GLY A 18 8.03 -9.25 7.26
CA GLY A 18 9.27 -8.94 6.54
C GLY A 18 9.46 -7.44 6.29
N ARG A 19 10.27 -7.10 5.29
CA ARG A 19 10.66 -5.70 4.99
C ARG A 19 9.49 -4.74 4.78
N THR A 20 8.34 -5.20 4.31
CA THR A 20 7.14 -4.34 4.19
C THR A 20 6.57 -3.98 5.56
N PHE A 21 6.54 -4.93 6.50
CA PHE A 21 6.18 -4.64 7.89
C PHE A 21 7.18 -3.69 8.56
N ASP A 22 8.47 -3.87 8.30
CA ASP A 22 9.52 -2.96 8.82
C ASP A 22 9.30 -1.51 8.38
N VAL A 23 8.78 -1.27 7.17
CA VAL A 23 8.44 0.08 6.69
C VAL A 23 7.32 0.69 7.52
N PHE A 24 6.24 -0.06 7.80
CA PHE A 24 5.16 0.42 8.67
C PHE A 24 5.68 0.72 10.08
N LEU A 25 6.46 -0.20 10.65
CA LEU A 25 7.02 -0.04 12.00
C LEU A 25 7.97 1.17 12.09
N ALA A 26 8.91 1.30 11.15
CA ALA A 26 9.84 2.43 11.13
C ALA A 26 9.12 3.76 10.85
N ASN A 27 8.12 3.78 9.97
CA ASN A 27 7.34 4.99 9.72
C ASN A 27 6.49 5.38 10.94
N ASN A 28 6.01 4.41 11.72
CA ASN A 28 5.33 4.71 12.98
C ASN A 28 6.22 5.48 13.97
N LEU A 29 7.54 5.31 13.90
CA LEU A 29 8.52 6.04 14.72
C LEU A 29 8.95 7.36 14.09
N PHE A 30 9.30 7.35 12.80
CA PHE A 30 9.91 8.50 12.13
C PHE A 30 8.90 9.46 11.49
N LYS A 31 7.65 9.02 11.27
CA LYS A 31 6.53 9.80 10.71
C LYS A 31 6.91 10.58 9.44
N ARG A 32 7.62 9.93 8.50
CA ARG A 32 8.03 10.54 7.23
C ARG A 32 6.95 10.45 6.14
N PHE A 33 6.13 9.41 6.23
CA PHE A 33 5.04 9.15 5.29
C PHE A 33 3.70 9.22 5.99
N GLU A 34 2.72 9.71 5.24
CA GLU A 34 1.30 9.58 5.53
C GLU A 34 0.78 8.53 4.55
N PHE A 35 0.42 7.36 5.06
CA PHE A 35 -0.04 6.27 4.23
C PHE A 35 -1.53 6.38 4.00
N ILE A 36 -1.93 6.31 2.73
CA ILE A 36 -3.33 6.30 2.32
C ILE A 36 -3.61 5.06 1.46
N ALA A 37 -4.85 4.61 1.41
CA ALA A 37 -5.25 3.53 0.51
C ALA A 37 -6.73 3.65 0.13
N PRO A 38 -7.15 3.16 -1.04
CA PRO A 38 -8.57 3.03 -1.33
C PRO A 38 -9.20 2.00 -0.39
N GLU A 39 -10.46 2.22 0.03
CA GLU A 39 -11.21 1.21 0.82
C GLU A 39 -11.28 -0.16 0.14
N PHE A 40 -11.17 -0.20 -1.20
CA PHE A 40 -11.05 -1.42 -2.00
C PHE A 40 -9.92 -2.35 -1.55
N LEU A 41 -8.88 -1.84 -0.88
CA LEU A 41 -7.83 -2.67 -0.29
C LEU A 41 -8.43 -3.73 0.65
N PHE A 42 -9.48 -3.41 1.42
CA PHE A 42 -10.13 -4.39 2.29
C PHE A 42 -10.85 -5.49 1.51
N PHE A 43 -11.41 -5.16 0.35
CA PHE A 43 -12.03 -6.16 -0.51
C PHE A 43 -10.98 -7.12 -1.07
N GLU A 44 -9.80 -6.63 -1.47
CA GLU A 44 -8.69 -7.48 -1.86
C GLU A 44 -8.22 -8.37 -0.70
N LEU A 45 -7.96 -7.79 0.48
CA LEU A 45 -7.57 -8.56 1.66
C LEU A 45 -8.60 -9.64 2.02
N GLY A 46 -9.89 -9.32 1.94
CA GLY A 46 -10.98 -10.26 2.19
C GLY A 46 -11.01 -11.42 1.20
N LYS A 47 -10.83 -11.15 -0.10
CA LYS A 47 -10.76 -12.20 -1.14
C LYS A 47 -9.63 -13.20 -0.92
N HIS A 48 -8.55 -12.76 -0.30
CA HIS A 48 -7.35 -13.55 -0.06
C HIS A 48 -7.19 -13.89 1.42
N PHE A 49 -8.22 -13.73 2.25
CA PHE A 49 -8.09 -13.90 3.71
C PHE A 49 -7.70 -15.33 4.10
N ASP A 50 -8.38 -16.33 3.54
CA ASP A 50 -8.05 -17.75 3.77
C ASP A 50 -6.60 -18.06 3.35
N GLU A 51 -6.16 -17.46 2.25
CA GLU A 51 -4.79 -17.58 1.76
C GLU A 51 -3.80 -16.92 2.73
N ILE A 52 -4.10 -15.74 3.27
CA ILE A 52 -3.27 -15.08 4.29
C ILE A 52 -3.12 -16.01 5.49
N VAL A 53 -4.22 -16.54 6.03
CA VAL A 53 -4.20 -17.39 7.23
C VAL A 53 -3.37 -18.65 6.99
N VAL A 54 -3.58 -19.34 5.86
CA VAL A 54 -2.87 -20.59 5.54
C VAL A 54 -1.38 -20.37 5.27
N ARG A 55 -1.02 -19.26 4.62
CA ARG A 55 0.36 -18.98 4.19
C ARG A 55 1.16 -18.16 5.19
N SER A 56 0.50 -17.49 6.15
CA SER A 56 1.20 -16.68 7.13
C SER A 56 2.07 -17.56 8.01
N LYS A 57 3.26 -17.04 8.33
CA LYS A 57 4.19 -17.66 9.28
C LYS A 57 3.95 -17.19 10.72
N LEU A 58 2.88 -16.42 10.94
CA LEU A 58 2.51 -15.84 12.21
C LEU A 58 1.45 -16.72 12.89
N SER A 59 1.37 -16.69 14.23
CA SER A 59 0.19 -17.23 14.91
C SER A 59 -1.05 -16.40 14.59
N ASP A 60 -2.24 -16.96 14.77
CA ASP A 60 -3.50 -16.24 14.56
C ASP A 60 -3.57 -14.95 15.41
N GLU A 61 -3.12 -15.00 16.67
CA GLU A 61 -3.07 -13.81 17.53
C GLU A 61 -2.04 -12.78 17.07
N GLU A 62 -0.91 -13.23 16.52
CA GLU A 62 0.08 -12.32 15.95
C GLU A 62 -0.39 -11.69 14.65
N LEU A 63 -1.06 -12.46 13.79
CA LEU A 63 -1.63 -11.99 12.53
C LEU A 63 -2.69 -10.92 12.78
N ASP A 64 -3.61 -11.14 13.72
CA ASP A 64 -4.62 -10.15 14.12
C ASP A 64 -3.96 -8.86 14.65
N LYS A 65 -2.92 -8.98 15.49
CA LYS A 65 -2.17 -7.81 15.99
C LYS A 65 -1.50 -7.03 14.86
N VAL A 66 -0.84 -7.71 13.92
CA VAL A 66 -0.20 -7.07 12.76
C VAL A 66 -1.24 -6.39 11.88
N PHE A 67 -2.35 -7.06 11.60
CA PHE A 67 -3.42 -6.50 10.80
C PHE A 67 -3.99 -5.23 11.42
N ARG A 68 -4.32 -5.24 12.71
CA ARG A 68 -4.81 -4.05 13.44
C ARG A 68 -3.78 -2.92 13.44
N PHE A 69 -2.51 -3.24 13.63
CA PHE A 69 -1.43 -2.25 13.57
C PHE A 69 -1.34 -1.60 12.19
N ILE A 70 -1.22 -2.39 11.11
CA ILE A 70 -1.11 -1.86 9.74
C ILE A 70 -2.36 -1.05 9.38
N LYS A 71 -3.55 -1.55 9.73
CA LYS A 71 -4.81 -0.83 9.51
C LYS A 71 -4.81 0.53 10.22
N GLY A 72 -4.23 0.63 11.41
CA GLY A 72 -4.12 1.89 12.15
C GLY A 72 -3.11 2.88 11.57
N GLU A 73 -2.16 2.42 10.74
CA GLU A 73 -1.17 3.29 10.09
C GLU A 73 -1.62 3.83 8.73
N ILE A 74 -2.75 3.35 8.19
CA ILE A 74 -3.25 3.71 6.85
C ILE A 74 -4.57 4.46 7.00
N ASP A 75 -4.66 5.62 6.34
CA ASP A 75 -5.94 6.31 6.16
C ASP A 75 -6.66 5.78 4.91
N PHE A 76 -7.93 5.42 5.05
CA PHE A 76 -8.68 4.76 3.99
C PHE A 76 -9.66 5.72 3.34
N THR A 77 -9.56 5.86 2.02
CA THR A 77 -10.38 6.80 1.25
C THR A 77 -11.44 6.02 0.42
N PRO A 78 -12.73 6.38 0.52
CA PRO A 78 -13.79 5.85 -0.33
C PRO A 78 -13.58 6.17 -1.81
N PHE A 79 -13.99 5.28 -2.71
CA PHE A 79 -13.79 5.43 -4.16
C PHE A 79 -14.44 6.71 -4.71
N GLU A 80 -15.59 7.09 -4.15
CA GLU A 80 -16.38 8.26 -4.55
C GLU A 80 -15.60 9.57 -4.43
N GLU A 81 -14.59 9.64 -3.56
CA GLU A 81 -13.79 10.86 -3.36
C GLU A 81 -12.75 11.09 -4.48
N PHE A 82 -12.36 10.04 -5.19
CA PHE A 82 -11.29 10.10 -6.20
C PHE A 82 -11.68 9.49 -7.56
N ASN A 83 -12.91 8.99 -7.72
CA ASN A 83 -13.40 8.36 -8.95
C ASN A 83 -13.28 9.25 -10.20
N ARG A 84 -13.24 10.57 -10.05
CA ARG A 84 -13.04 11.52 -11.18
C ARG A 84 -11.71 11.34 -11.92
N TYR A 85 -10.75 10.64 -11.31
CA TYR A 85 -9.47 10.30 -11.92
C TYR A 85 -9.41 8.86 -12.45
N ALA A 86 -10.52 8.11 -12.43
CA ALA A 86 -10.53 6.71 -12.87
C ALA A 86 -10.12 6.56 -14.34
N ASP A 87 -10.66 7.40 -15.23
CA ASP A 87 -10.35 7.36 -16.66
C ASP A 87 -8.86 7.64 -16.92
N GLU A 88 -8.29 8.66 -16.28
CA GLU A 88 -6.86 8.98 -16.39
C GLU A 88 -5.97 7.87 -15.81
N ALA A 89 -6.42 7.27 -14.70
CA ALA A 89 -5.73 6.16 -14.08
C ALA A 89 -5.76 4.88 -14.94
N GLU A 90 -6.83 4.63 -15.70
CA GLU A 90 -6.96 3.49 -16.60
C GLU A 90 -5.90 3.50 -17.71
N GLU A 91 -5.51 4.68 -18.20
CA GLU A 91 -4.48 4.84 -19.22
C GLU A 91 -3.06 4.51 -18.72
N ILE A 92 -2.82 4.61 -17.41
CA ILE A 92 -1.47 4.44 -16.83
C ILE A 92 -1.33 3.20 -15.93
N ALA A 93 -2.44 2.67 -15.42
CA ALA A 93 -2.45 1.49 -14.59
C ALA A 93 -2.15 0.24 -15.44
N PRO A 94 -1.34 -0.70 -14.93
CA PRO A 94 -1.00 -1.90 -15.71
C PRO A 94 -2.16 -2.89 -15.84
N HIS A 95 -3.14 -2.86 -14.92
CA HIS A 95 -4.36 -3.67 -14.98
C HIS A 95 -5.55 -2.91 -14.38
N ALA A 96 -6.77 -3.31 -14.77
CA ALA A 96 -8.01 -2.71 -14.29
C ALA A 96 -8.17 -2.68 -12.75
N LYS A 97 -7.66 -3.69 -12.04
CA LYS A 97 -7.68 -3.72 -10.56
C LYS A 97 -6.76 -2.67 -9.92
N ASP A 98 -5.71 -2.28 -10.63
CA ASP A 98 -4.69 -1.36 -10.12
C ASP A 98 -5.17 0.10 -10.27
N VAL A 99 -6.18 0.36 -11.12
CA VAL A 99 -6.74 1.70 -11.42
C VAL A 99 -7.06 2.48 -10.16
N GLN A 100 -7.63 1.85 -9.12
CA GLN A 100 -8.00 2.56 -7.90
C GLN A 100 -6.80 3.15 -7.15
N TYR A 101 -5.66 2.45 -7.16
CA TYR A 101 -4.43 2.95 -6.55
C TYR A 101 -3.85 4.13 -7.32
N PHE A 102 -3.90 4.06 -8.65
CA PHE A 102 -3.46 5.16 -9.52
C PHE A 102 -4.39 6.37 -9.43
N ALA A 103 -5.71 6.16 -9.43
CA ALA A 103 -6.71 7.23 -9.32
C ALA A 103 -6.58 7.97 -7.98
N LEU A 104 -6.38 7.23 -6.87
CA LEU A 104 -6.13 7.84 -5.57
C LEU A 104 -4.81 8.63 -5.58
N ALA A 105 -3.75 8.07 -6.18
CA ALA A 105 -2.46 8.75 -6.28
C ALA A 105 -2.53 10.05 -7.09
N LEU A 106 -3.27 10.05 -8.21
CA LEU A 106 -3.53 11.24 -9.02
C LEU A 106 -4.33 12.29 -8.22
N SER A 107 -5.40 11.87 -7.53
CA SER A 107 -6.25 12.78 -6.75
C SER A 107 -5.48 13.51 -5.64
N PHE A 108 -4.63 12.78 -4.92
CA PHE A 108 -3.89 13.31 -3.78
C PHE A 108 -2.46 13.77 -4.13
N HIS A 109 -2.08 13.74 -5.41
CA HIS A 109 -0.70 14.00 -5.86
C HIS A 109 0.33 13.17 -5.07
N ALA A 110 -0.03 11.93 -4.76
CA ALA A 110 0.73 11.03 -3.90
C ALA A 110 1.63 10.11 -4.74
N ALA A 111 2.68 9.59 -4.11
CA ALA A 111 3.42 8.46 -4.69
C ALA A 111 2.67 7.15 -4.42
N ILE A 112 2.95 6.09 -5.17
CA ILE A 112 2.49 4.73 -4.87
C ILE A 112 3.65 3.94 -4.26
N TRP A 113 3.36 3.18 -3.21
CA TRP A 113 4.24 2.13 -2.72
C TRP A 113 3.82 0.79 -3.29
N SER A 114 4.63 0.25 -4.21
CA SER A 114 4.47 -1.11 -4.72
C SER A 114 5.82 -1.71 -5.14
N ASN A 115 5.95 -3.02 -5.01
CA ASN A 115 7.07 -3.77 -5.58
C ASN A 115 6.75 -4.35 -6.97
N GLU A 116 5.54 -4.15 -7.49
CA GLU A 116 5.16 -4.54 -8.84
C GLU A 116 5.95 -3.71 -9.85
N LYS A 117 6.74 -4.37 -10.69
CA LYS A 117 7.59 -3.70 -11.68
C LYS A 117 6.75 -3.02 -12.76
N ALA A 118 5.57 -3.57 -13.08
CA ALA A 118 4.67 -2.99 -14.07
C ALA A 118 4.19 -1.58 -13.68
N PHE A 119 4.09 -1.25 -12.38
CA PHE A 119 3.68 0.09 -11.91
C PHE A 119 4.70 1.17 -12.31
N LYS A 120 5.96 0.79 -12.53
CA LYS A 120 7.04 1.69 -12.96
C LYS A 120 7.13 1.87 -14.49
N LYS A 121 6.23 1.28 -15.28
CA LYS A 121 6.21 1.43 -16.75
C LYS A 121 5.61 2.77 -17.22
N GLN A 122 4.93 3.48 -16.32
CA GLN A 122 4.43 4.83 -16.52
C GLN A 122 5.29 5.86 -15.79
N SER A 123 5.17 7.15 -16.14
CA SER A 123 5.95 8.25 -15.55
C SER A 123 5.11 9.35 -14.89
N VAL A 124 3.79 9.21 -14.86
CA VAL A 124 2.84 10.20 -14.32
C VAL A 124 2.86 10.18 -12.79
N VAL A 125 2.78 8.98 -12.20
CA VAL A 125 2.77 8.77 -10.76
C VAL A 125 4.12 8.21 -10.31
N LYS A 126 4.70 8.82 -9.26
CA LYS A 126 5.95 8.31 -8.67
C LYS A 126 5.70 6.99 -7.95
N VAL A 127 6.51 5.99 -8.22
CA VAL A 127 6.38 4.66 -7.57
C VAL A 127 7.63 4.32 -6.78
N PHE A 128 7.46 4.08 -5.48
CA PHE A 128 8.49 3.61 -4.57
C PHE A 128 8.37 2.10 -4.35
N SER A 129 9.50 1.40 -4.42
CA SER A 129 9.63 0.05 -3.86
C SER A 129 9.80 0.12 -2.35
N THR A 130 9.65 -1.02 -1.68
CA THR A 130 9.96 -1.15 -0.24
C THR A 130 11.39 -0.70 0.07
N LYS A 131 12.35 -1.00 -0.81
CA LYS A 131 13.75 -0.57 -0.65
C LYS A 131 13.87 0.95 -0.71
N ASP A 132 13.14 1.59 -1.61
CA ASP A 132 13.19 3.05 -1.77
C ASP A 132 12.61 3.74 -0.52
N LEU A 133 11.48 3.25 0.01
CA LEU A 133 10.91 3.79 1.25
C LEU A 133 11.82 3.61 2.46
N ILE A 134 12.46 2.44 2.61
CA ILE A 134 13.47 2.22 3.65
C ILE A 134 14.60 3.25 3.51
N SER A 135 15.10 3.50 2.31
CA SER A 135 16.17 4.49 2.11
C SER A 135 15.74 5.89 2.56
N VAL A 136 14.50 6.28 2.33
CA VAL A 136 13.96 7.59 2.76
C VAL A 136 13.71 7.65 4.27
N LEU A 137 13.32 6.53 4.90
CA LEU A 137 13.11 6.47 6.35
C LEU A 137 14.40 6.69 7.12
N PHE A 138 15.50 6.12 6.64
CA PHE A 138 16.80 6.14 7.30
C PHE A 138 17.79 7.17 6.71
N SER A 139 17.36 8.00 5.75
CA SER A 139 18.19 9.12 5.30
C SER A 139 18.27 10.19 6.40
N ALA A 140 19.42 10.86 6.53
CA ALA A 140 19.55 12.00 7.43
C ALA A 140 18.45 13.05 7.12
N PRO A 141 17.95 13.78 8.14
CA PRO A 141 17.00 14.87 7.93
C PRO A 141 17.57 15.95 6.99
#